data_AF-A0A1V6EF93-F1
#
_entry.id   AF-A0A1V6EF93-F1
#
_cell.length_a   1.000
_cell.length_b   1.000
_cell.length_c   1.000
_cell.angle_alpha   90.00
_cell.angle_beta   90.00
_cell.angle_gamma   90.00
#
_symmetry.space_group_name_H-M   'P 1'
#
loop_
_entity.id
_entity.type
_entity.pdbx_description
1 polymer ?
#
loop_
_entity_poly.entity_id
_entity_poly.type
_entity_poly.pdbx_seq_one_letter_code
_entity_poly.pdbx_strand_id
1 'polypeptide(L)'
;MTEIELRRVCRALTDTLALYRTQSGHPAASLEDLVEAGLIRYVPEDPLGGSFFLSPDGTVYSTTLLDDLVIRAKDRIINALFTYSERFGQGPPTLNGLVETGILKAVPDHPYPGRQWEYDPATGELL
;
A
#
# COMPACT_ATOMS: atom_id res chain seq x y z
N MET A 1 -16.12 2.52 -13.82
CA MET A 1 -15.12 3.20 -12.98
C MET A 1 -13.86 2.33 -12.93
N THR A 2 -12.64 2.90 -12.90
CA THR A 2 -11.36 2.19 -13.13
C THR A 2 -10.31 2.51 -12.06
N GLU A 3 -9.27 1.67 -11.92
CA GLU A 3 -8.07 1.92 -11.10
C GLU A 3 -7.49 3.34 -11.32
N ILE A 4 -7.58 3.86 -12.55
CA ILE A 4 -7.12 5.20 -12.91
C ILE A 4 -7.91 6.30 -12.19
N GLU A 5 -9.23 6.14 -12.02
CA GLU A 5 -10.07 7.11 -11.32
C GLU A 5 -9.78 7.10 -9.82
N LEU A 6 -9.61 5.93 -9.21
CA LEU A 6 -9.20 5.82 -7.81
C LEU A 6 -7.88 6.56 -7.56
N ARG A 7 -6.88 6.35 -8.43
CA ARG A 7 -5.58 7.05 -8.34
C ARG A 7 -5.73 8.57 -8.48
N ARG A 8 -6.64 9.03 -9.33
CA ARG A 8 -6.94 10.48 -9.49
C ARG A 8 -7.59 11.04 -8.23
N VAL A 9 -8.53 10.32 -7.63
CA VAL A 9 -9.19 10.73 -6.38
C VAL A 9 -8.18 10.80 -5.23
N CYS A 10 -7.34 9.79 -5.04
CA CYS A 10 -6.28 9.82 -4.02
C CYS A 10 -5.37 11.04 -4.19
N ARG A 11 -4.95 11.33 -5.43
CA ARG A 11 -4.12 12.50 -5.72
C ARG A 11 -4.85 13.80 -5.40
N ALA A 12 -6.09 13.96 -5.85
CA ALA A 12 -6.87 15.17 -5.61
C ALA A 12 -7.11 15.43 -4.11
N LEU A 13 -7.41 14.38 -3.34
CA LEU A 13 -7.58 14.51 -1.88
C LEU A 13 -6.25 14.85 -1.19
N THR A 14 -5.15 14.22 -1.61
CA THR A 14 -3.80 14.53 -1.07
C THR A 14 -3.40 15.98 -1.36
N ASP A 15 -3.63 16.47 -2.58
CA ASP A 15 -3.35 17.86 -2.95
C ASP A 15 -4.22 18.83 -2.11
N THR A 16 -5.47 18.45 -1.83
CA THR A 16 -6.38 19.23 -0.99
C THR A 16 -5.93 19.29 0.48
N LEU A 17 -5.40 18.19 1.03
CA LEU A 17 -4.79 18.18 2.36
C LEU A 17 -3.56 19.10 2.44
N ALA A 18 -2.74 19.13 1.39
CA ALA A 18 -1.60 20.04 1.32
C ALA A 18 -2.06 21.51 1.32
N LEU A 19 -3.15 21.81 0.60
CA LEU A 19 -3.78 23.13 0.63
C LEU A 19 -4.34 23.47 2.01
N TYR A 20 -5.07 22.55 2.65
CA TYR A 20 -5.59 22.72 4.01
C TYR A 20 -4.47 23.09 4.97
N ARG A 21 -3.38 22.31 4.99
CA ARG A 21 -2.21 22.56 5.85
C ARG A 21 -1.63 23.97 5.66
N THR A 22 -1.63 24.45 4.42
CA THR A 22 -1.13 25.79 4.09
C THR A 22 -2.07 26.89 4.59
N GLN A 23 -3.39 26.66 4.62
CA GLN A 23 -4.39 27.63 5.06
C GLN A 23 -4.61 27.64 6.58
N SER A 24 -4.66 26.47 7.22
CA SER A 24 -4.91 26.32 8.66
C SER A 24 -3.64 26.41 9.50
N GLY A 25 -2.46 26.19 8.90
CA GLY A 25 -1.17 26.15 9.60
C GLY A 25 -0.89 24.83 10.32
N HIS A 26 -1.78 23.84 10.23
CA HIS A 26 -1.61 22.51 10.80
C HIS A 26 -2.17 21.42 9.86
N PRO A 27 -1.65 20.18 9.89
CA PRO A 27 -2.21 19.11 9.08
C PRO A 27 -3.66 18.79 9.49
N ALA A 28 -4.44 18.28 8.55
CA ALA A 28 -5.74 17.69 8.86
C ALA A 28 -5.53 16.37 9.60
N ALA A 29 -6.37 16.08 10.58
CA ALA A 29 -6.41 14.81 11.29
C ALA A 29 -7.24 13.76 10.52
N SER A 30 -8.17 14.21 9.68
CA SER A 30 -9.12 13.37 8.96
C SER A 30 -9.48 13.93 7.58
N LEU A 31 -10.18 13.15 6.75
CA LEU A 31 -10.74 13.65 5.49
C LEU A 31 -11.97 14.52 5.73
N GLU A 32 -12.66 14.29 6.85
CA GLU A 32 -13.82 15.03 7.32
C GLU A 32 -13.46 16.49 7.61
N ASP A 33 -12.24 16.76 8.12
CA ASP A 33 -11.73 18.13 8.33
C ASP A 33 -11.74 18.96 7.04
N LEU A 34 -11.54 18.33 5.88
CA LEU A 34 -11.62 19.00 4.57
C LEU A 34 -13.04 19.38 4.19
N VAL A 35 -14.02 18.56 4.60
CA VAL A 35 -15.44 18.83 4.40
C VAL A 35 -15.87 19.99 5.32
N GLU A 36 -15.46 19.95 6.59
CA GLU A 36 -15.75 21.02 7.56
C GLU A 36 -15.13 22.36 7.16
N ALA A 37 -13.93 22.34 6.60
CA ALA A 37 -13.28 23.53 6.04
C ALA A 37 -13.88 24.00 4.70
N GLY A 38 -14.83 23.26 4.13
CA GLY A 38 -15.47 23.58 2.85
C GLY A 38 -14.56 23.41 1.63
N LEU A 39 -13.43 22.72 1.75
CA LEU A 39 -12.50 22.45 0.65
C LEU A 39 -13.03 21.37 -0.30
N ILE A 40 -13.82 20.43 0.24
CA ILE A 40 -14.57 19.43 -0.52
C ILE A 40 -16.02 19.40 -0.03
N ARG A 41 -16.95 18.96 -0.88
CA ARG A 41 -18.38 18.87 -0.50
C ARG A 41 -18.70 17.64 0.34
N TYR A 42 -18.01 16.53 0.08
CA TYR A 42 -18.15 15.25 0.75
C TYR A 42 -16.91 14.42 0.46
N VAL A 43 -16.61 13.45 1.33
CA VAL A 43 -15.57 12.45 1.07
C VAL A 43 -16.09 11.49 0.00
N PRO A 44 -15.43 11.35 -1.16
CA PRO A 44 -15.91 10.47 -2.22
C PRO A 44 -15.92 9.00 -1.77
N GLU A 45 -16.91 8.25 -2.22
CA GLU A 45 -16.96 6.79 -2.02
C GLU A 45 -16.04 6.08 -3.02
N ASP A 46 -15.50 4.92 -2.63
CA ASP A 46 -14.78 4.06 -3.54
C ASP A 46 -15.80 3.23 -4.35
N PRO A 47 -15.87 3.38 -5.69
CA PRO A 47 -16.83 2.67 -6.52
C PRO A 47 -16.64 1.16 -6.60
N LEU A 48 -15.50 0.64 -6.17
CA LEU A 48 -15.20 -0.78 -6.14
C LEU A 48 -15.46 -1.40 -4.75
N GLY A 49 -16.04 -0.62 -3.83
CA GLY A 49 -16.47 -1.08 -2.51
C GLY A 49 -15.42 -0.94 -1.40
N GLY A 50 -14.28 -0.31 -1.70
CA GLY A 50 -13.27 0.05 -0.70
C GLY A 50 -13.57 1.36 0.04
N SER A 51 -12.53 1.98 0.60
CA SER A 51 -12.61 3.28 1.25
C SER A 51 -11.33 4.08 1.08
N PHE A 52 -11.44 5.41 1.11
CA PHE A 52 -10.29 6.30 1.21
C PHE A 52 -9.94 6.57 2.67
N PHE A 53 -8.66 6.64 2.98
CA PHE A 53 -8.20 6.98 4.32
C PHE A 53 -6.93 7.85 4.28
N LEU A 54 -6.78 8.69 5.31
CA LEU A 54 -5.58 9.48 5.53
C LEU A 54 -4.55 8.68 6.32
N SER A 55 -3.36 8.54 5.76
CA SER A 55 -2.21 7.92 6.44
C SER A 55 -1.41 8.98 7.23
N PRO A 56 -0.68 8.59 8.29
CA PRO A 56 0.14 9.52 9.10
C PRO A 56 1.20 10.30 8.33
N ASP A 57 1.60 9.82 7.14
CA ASP A 57 2.52 10.52 6.23
C ASP A 57 1.86 11.71 5.49
N GLY A 58 0.55 11.91 5.66
CA GLY A 58 -0.22 12.97 5.03
C GLY A 58 -0.74 12.60 3.63
N THR A 59 -0.60 11.34 3.22
CA THR A 59 -1.06 10.85 1.91
C THR A 59 -2.42 10.16 2.05
N VAL A 60 -3.27 10.31 1.02
CA VAL A 60 -4.54 9.58 0.93
C VAL A 60 -4.36 8.29 0.13
N TYR A 61 -4.84 7.20 0.69
CA TYR A 61 -4.82 5.88 0.07
C TYR A 61 -6.25 5.36 -0.14
N SER A 62 -6.40 4.43 -1.10
CA SER A 62 -7.62 3.64 -1.30
C SER A 62 -7.31 2.21 -0.91
N THR A 63 -8.17 1.60 -0.08
CA THR A 63 -8.03 0.18 0.30
C THR A 63 -8.06 -0.72 -0.92
N THR A 64 -8.93 -0.45 -1.89
CA THR A 64 -9.00 -1.22 -3.14
C THR A 64 -7.67 -1.23 -3.89
N LEU A 65 -7.06 -0.05 -4.05
CA LEU A 65 -5.76 0.05 -4.72
C LEU A 65 -4.65 -0.67 -3.94
N LEU A 66 -4.69 -0.57 -2.61
CA LEU A 66 -3.68 -1.21 -1.77
C LEU A 66 -3.84 -2.73 -1.76
N ASP A 67 -5.06 -3.26 -1.72
CA ASP A 67 -5.35 -4.70 -1.76
C ASP A 67 -4.87 -5.32 -3.08
N ASP A 68 -5.13 -4.65 -4.20
CA ASP A 68 -4.60 -5.05 -5.51
C ASP A 68 -3.08 -5.07 -5.53
N LEU A 69 -2.43 -4.06 -4.94
CA LEU A 69 -0.98 -4.01 -4.82
C LEU A 69 -0.43 -5.10 -3.90
N VAL A 70 -1.15 -5.45 -2.82
CA VAL A 70 -0.78 -6.53 -1.88
C VAL A 70 -0.75 -7.84 -2.64
N ILE A 71 -1.78 -8.16 -3.41
CA ILE A 71 -1.84 -9.38 -4.23
C ILE A 71 -0.65 -9.43 -5.19
N ARG A 72 -0.40 -8.36 -5.95
CA ARG A 72 0.71 -8.31 -6.92
C ARG A 72 2.09 -8.45 -6.26
N ALA A 73 2.28 -7.80 -5.10
CA ALA A 73 3.52 -7.89 -4.35
C ALA A 73 3.72 -9.28 -3.75
N LYS A 74 2.66 -9.87 -3.18
CA LYS A 74 2.64 -11.21 -2.61
C LYS A 74 2.97 -12.26 -3.67
N ASP A 75 2.32 -12.22 -4.82
CA ASP A 75 2.58 -13.12 -5.95
C ASP A 75 4.04 -13.08 -6.40
N ARG A 76 4.64 -11.88 -6.43
CA ARG A 76 6.06 -11.73 -6.77
C ARG A 76 6.97 -12.41 -5.76
N ILE A 77 6.69 -12.29 -4.46
CA ILE A 77 7.48 -12.92 -3.40
C ILE A 77 7.27 -14.44 -3.43
N ILE A 78 6.04 -14.92 -3.57
CA ILE A 78 5.72 -16.36 -3.66
C ILE A 78 6.44 -17.01 -4.84
N ASN A 79 6.39 -16.40 -6.02
CA ASN A 79 7.10 -16.92 -7.19
C ASN A 79 8.63 -16.95 -6.99
N ALA A 80 9.19 -15.98 -6.26
CA ALA A 80 10.61 -15.97 -5.91
C ALA A 80 10.95 -17.06 -4.88
N LEU A 81 10.10 -17.31 -3.88
CA LEU A 81 10.24 -18.40 -2.92
C LEU A 81 10.19 -19.76 -3.62
N PHE A 82 9.25 -19.95 -4.55
CA PHE A 82 9.19 -21.14 -5.38
C PHE A 82 10.49 -21.34 -6.18
N THR A 83 10.95 -20.28 -6.85
CA THR A 83 12.23 -20.31 -7.62
C THR A 83 13.43 -20.64 -6.73
N TYR A 84 13.46 -20.12 -5.50
CA TYR A 84 14.51 -20.43 -4.53
C TYR A 84 14.48 -21.91 -4.14
N SER A 85 13.30 -22.44 -3.80
CA SER A 85 13.12 -23.83 -3.42
C SER A 85 13.52 -24.79 -4.55
N GLU A 86 13.12 -24.50 -5.79
CA GLU A 86 13.53 -25.29 -6.96
C GLU A 86 15.05 -25.32 -7.16
N ARG A 87 15.73 -24.20 -6.85
CA ARG A 87 17.18 -24.06 -7.05
C ARG A 87 18.02 -24.68 -5.93
N PHE A 88 17.55 -24.61 -4.68
CA PHE A 88 18.33 -24.98 -3.50
C PHE A 88 17.76 -26.18 -2.73
N GLY A 89 16.60 -26.71 -3.14
CA GLY A 89 15.93 -27.86 -2.52
C GLY A 89 15.25 -27.56 -1.18
N GLN A 90 15.26 -26.29 -0.74
CA GLN A 90 14.63 -25.82 0.50
C GLN A 90 14.28 -24.33 0.38
N GLY A 91 13.35 -23.85 1.20
CA GLY A 91 13.04 -22.42 1.30
C GLY A 91 14.17 -21.61 1.94
N PRO A 92 14.26 -20.29 1.69
CA PRO A 92 15.24 -19.46 2.36
C PRO A 92 14.88 -19.28 3.85
N PRO A 93 15.86 -19.07 4.73
CA PRO A 93 15.59 -18.81 6.15
C PRO A 93 14.94 -17.45 6.42
N THR A 94 15.07 -16.50 5.48
CA THR A 94 14.44 -15.18 5.51
C THR A 94 14.13 -14.72 4.09
N LEU A 95 13.20 -13.76 3.92
CA LEU A 95 12.95 -13.16 2.60
C LEU A 95 14.20 -12.50 1.98
N ASN A 96 15.15 -12.05 2.81
CA ASN A 96 16.39 -11.44 2.31
C ASN A 96 17.28 -12.44 1.55
N GLY A 97 17.14 -13.74 1.82
CA GLY A 97 17.83 -14.79 1.05
C GLY A 97 17.48 -14.77 -0.44
N LEU A 98 16.29 -14.28 -0.81
CA LEU A 98 15.90 -14.08 -2.22
C LEU A 98 16.73 -12.98 -2.90
N VAL A 99 17.16 -11.98 -2.14
CA VAL A 99 17.99 -10.87 -2.64
C VAL A 99 19.45 -11.29 -2.70
N GLU A 100 19.95 -11.93 -1.65
CA GLU A 100 21.33 -12.41 -1.56
C GLU A 100 21.68 -13.40 -2.68
N THR A 101 20.70 -14.21 -3.10
CA THR A 101 20.86 -15.18 -4.20
C THR A 101 20.55 -14.58 -5.59
N GLY A 102 20.17 -13.30 -5.65
CA GLY A 102 19.88 -12.57 -6.88
C GLY A 102 18.55 -12.92 -7.55
N ILE A 103 17.67 -13.69 -6.91
CA ILE A 103 16.33 -14.02 -7.44
C ILE A 103 15.46 -12.77 -7.47
N LEU A 104 15.55 -11.94 -6.42
CA LEU A 104 14.98 -10.61 -6.36
C LEU A 104 16.07 -9.56 -6.29
N LYS A 105 15.79 -8.37 -6.84
CA LYS A 105 16.66 -7.19 -6.63
C LYS A 105 16.48 -6.60 -5.24
N ALA A 106 15.26 -6.67 -4.72
CA ALA A 106 14.86 -6.26 -3.38
C ALA A 106 13.54 -6.99 -3.07
N VAL A 107 13.27 -7.23 -1.79
CA VAL A 107 11.95 -7.67 -1.32
C VAL A 107 11.01 -6.46 -1.44
N PRO A 108 9.86 -6.57 -2.13
CA PRO A 108 8.88 -5.48 -2.18
C PRO A 108 8.38 -5.13 -0.78
N ASP A 109 8.29 -3.83 -0.47
CA ASP A 109 7.64 -3.38 0.76
C ASP A 109 6.15 -3.75 0.78
N HIS A 110 5.57 -3.83 1.97
CA HIS A 110 4.14 -4.04 2.12
C HIS A 110 3.39 -2.76 1.66
N PRO A 111 2.39 -2.85 0.75
CA PRO A 111 1.73 -1.67 0.20
C PRO A 111 0.97 -0.80 1.22
N TYR A 112 0.38 -1.42 2.24
CA TYR A 112 -0.17 -0.67 3.36
C TYR A 112 0.94 -0.02 4.20
N PRO A 113 0.91 1.31 4.41
CA PRO A 113 1.91 2.01 5.20
C PRO A 113 2.06 1.42 6.61
N GLY A 114 3.31 1.25 7.04
CA GLY A 114 3.65 0.77 8.38
C GLY A 114 3.44 -0.74 8.62
N ARG A 115 2.95 -1.49 7.62
CA ARG A 115 2.90 -2.96 7.68
C ARG A 115 4.18 -3.57 7.12
N GLN A 116 4.41 -4.82 7.49
CA GLN A 116 5.54 -5.64 7.02
C GLN A 116 5.02 -7.02 6.64
N TRP A 117 5.75 -7.70 5.77
CA TRP A 117 5.50 -9.10 5.44
C TRP A 117 5.93 -9.99 6.59
N GLU A 118 5.10 -10.96 6.94
CA GLU A 118 5.46 -12.02 7.86
C GLU A 118 5.76 -13.29 7.05
N TYR A 119 6.92 -13.88 7.28
CA TYR A 119 7.35 -15.08 6.55
C TYR A 119 7.77 -16.15 7.54
N ASP A 120 7.17 -17.34 7.43
CA ASP A 120 7.55 -18.51 8.18
C ASP A 120 8.48 -19.40 7.35
N PRO A 121 9.79 -19.49 7.68
CA PRO A 121 10.74 -20.31 6.94
C PRO A 121 10.51 -21.82 7.10
N ALA A 122 9.79 -22.26 8.14
CA ALA A 122 9.53 -23.69 8.35
C ALA A 122 8.45 -24.21 7.39
N THR A 123 7.44 -23.39 7.12
CA THR A 123 6.31 -23.73 6.24
C THR A 123 6.43 -23.13 4.84
N GLY A 124 7.25 -22.07 4.68
CA GLY A 124 7.31 -21.26 3.48
C GLY A 124 6.12 -20.30 3.32
N GLU A 125 5.30 -20.14 4.36
CA GLU A 125 4.10 -19.30 4.33
C GLU A 125 4.45 -17.81 4.41
N LEU A 126 3.73 -17.01 3.63
CA LEU A 126 3.83 -15.54 3.60
C LEU A 126 2.48 -14.94 3.98
N LEU A 127 2.46 -14.17 5.06
CA LEU A 127 1.30 -13.48 5.61
C LEU A 127 1.39 -11.97 5.37
#